data_AF-A0A2E7C925-F1
#
_entry.id   AF-A0A2E7C925-F1
#
_cell.length_a   1.000
_cell.length_b   1.000
_cell.length_c   1.000
_cell.angle_alpha   90.00
_cell.angle_beta   90.00
_cell.angle_gamma   90.00
#
_symmetry.space_group_name_H-M   'P 1'
#
loop_
_entity.id
_entity.type
_entity.pdbx_description
1 polymer ?
#
loop_
_entity_poly.entity_id
_entity_poly.type
_entity_poly.pdbx_seq_one_letter_code
_entity_poly.pdbx_strand_id
1 'polypeptide(L)'
;MKMMHHFLQSSLAVAIAGITSSAAFGAAIDSWDLGNVAGSGPDADGNYFSTIYDTSPTSSGATSSGYIKYDLDEGAAPGLKVVSDAPTEDSTSPVDNCIMAAGDSTCNGPFQSGKRFKLDRTGFEPIDLVFNLSDGTLADGNDGLYKVFSKYGNNTGSALDGFNISLGFGIGSDFIASTAGDGLSFVDFGSSPKNSEFSALFSQGLFGEDEERGRLRGYFSGERSGFGVSLMGEDLFQSTGLFGDQYGYEALFGDWLSYSMAPDGYFYDDDGNPLTDAILMAHYDSATGKWIMNRGLDADGNVVTLASGNEGVQYDSIADVEAELRRQAGDIPVCTEVPSGPCLAGAGEIEDLAKFNVTYFIDPVTFDASNQSSFTLRISGSSRAVPEPGVLALLATGLVLLGGRRRSRQQTARNA
;
A
#
# COMPACT_ATOMS: atom_id res chain seq x y z
N MET A 1 -31.61 4.41 78.70
CA MET A 1 -32.18 5.77 78.85
C MET A 1 -31.10 6.79 78.48
N LYS A 2 -31.15 7.33 77.25
CA LYS A 2 -30.38 8.47 76.69
C LYS A 2 -30.87 8.62 75.24
N MET A 3 -31.90 9.45 75.03
CA MET A 3 -31.84 10.82 74.50
C MET A 3 -31.21 10.99 73.11
N MET A 4 -32.12 11.28 72.17
CA MET A 4 -32.08 12.12 70.96
C MET A 4 -30.76 12.82 70.61
N HIS A 5 -30.49 12.92 69.30
CA HIS A 5 -30.12 14.17 68.62
C HIS A 5 -30.70 14.17 67.19
N HIS A 6 -31.49 15.19 66.87
CA HIS A 6 -31.92 15.54 65.52
C HIS A 6 -30.75 16.19 64.76
N PHE A 7 -30.62 15.89 63.47
CA PHE A 7 -30.09 16.85 62.50
C PHE A 7 -30.89 16.77 61.20
N LEU A 8 -31.46 17.91 60.84
CA LEU A 8 -31.99 18.22 59.51
C LEU A 8 -30.82 18.22 58.51
N GLN A 9 -31.00 17.56 57.37
CA GLN A 9 -30.23 17.86 56.17
C GLN A 9 -31.19 18.00 54.99
N SER A 10 -31.27 19.24 54.51
CA SER A 10 -31.90 19.62 53.25
C SER A 10 -31.09 19.06 52.09
N SER A 11 -31.71 18.20 51.29
CA SER A 11 -31.13 17.72 50.03
C SER A 11 -31.49 18.69 48.91
N LEU A 12 -30.55 19.59 48.58
CA LEU A 12 -30.56 20.34 47.33
C LEU A 12 -30.18 19.36 46.20
N ALA A 13 -31.16 18.92 45.42
CA ALA A 13 -30.92 18.15 44.21
C ALA A 13 -30.45 19.10 43.10
N VAL A 14 -29.14 19.14 42.86
CA VAL A 14 -28.58 19.75 41.64
C VAL A 14 -28.76 18.74 40.52
N ALA A 15 -29.71 19.01 39.63
CA ALA A 15 -29.81 18.32 38.35
C ALA A 15 -28.62 18.75 37.48
N ILE A 16 -27.61 17.90 37.39
CA ILE A 16 -26.57 18.02 36.36
C ILE A 16 -27.24 17.57 35.06
N ALA A 17 -27.75 18.53 34.30
CA ALA A 17 -28.06 18.30 32.89
C ALA A 17 -26.71 18.07 32.20
N GLY A 18 -26.41 16.81 31.88
CA GLY A 18 -25.28 16.45 31.04
C GLY A 18 -25.49 17.07 29.67
N ILE A 19 -24.77 18.15 29.38
CA ILE A 19 -24.56 18.63 28.02
C ILE A 19 -23.55 17.65 27.42
N THR A 20 -24.02 16.63 26.72
CA THR A 20 -23.19 15.86 25.79
C THR A 20 -22.90 16.79 24.63
N SER A 21 -21.73 17.44 24.66
CA SER A 21 -21.26 18.29 23.58
C SER A 21 -20.77 17.41 22.44
N SER A 22 -21.68 16.99 21.57
CA SER A 22 -21.33 16.50 20.24
C SER A 22 -20.53 17.58 19.52
N ALA A 23 -19.28 17.28 19.15
CA ALA A 23 -18.51 18.16 18.30
C ALA A 23 -19.18 18.19 16.91
N ALA A 24 -19.50 19.40 16.43
CA ALA A 24 -20.00 19.57 15.07
C ALA A 24 -18.80 19.55 14.13
N PHE A 25 -18.68 18.48 13.34
CA PHE A 25 -17.72 18.37 12.25
C PHE A 25 -18.34 18.94 10.96
N GLY A 26 -17.51 19.50 10.08
CA GLY A 26 -17.94 19.98 8.76
C GLY A 26 -18.39 18.83 7.84
N ALA A 27 -17.65 17.72 7.86
CA ALA A 27 -17.99 16.50 7.14
C ALA A 27 -17.42 15.25 7.83
N ALA A 28 -18.11 14.12 7.66
CA ALA A 28 -17.61 12.78 7.98
C ALA A 28 -17.59 11.91 6.72
N ILE A 29 -16.56 11.08 6.55
CA ILE A 29 -16.53 10.10 5.46
C ILE A 29 -17.47 8.96 5.83
N ASP A 30 -18.51 8.75 5.02
CA ASP A 30 -19.57 7.80 5.32
C ASP A 30 -19.29 6.42 4.72
N SER A 31 -19.08 6.39 3.40
CA SER A 31 -19.01 5.14 2.65
C SER A 31 -18.18 5.28 1.37
N TRP A 32 -17.74 4.16 0.84
CA TRP A 32 -17.16 4.11 -0.50
C TRP A 32 -18.29 4.15 -1.54
N ASP A 33 -18.25 5.12 -2.44
CA ASP A 33 -19.18 5.23 -3.56
C ASP A 33 -18.79 4.21 -4.64
N LEU A 34 -19.75 3.37 -5.01
CA LEU A 34 -19.57 2.29 -5.99
C LEU A 34 -20.05 2.69 -7.40
N GLY A 35 -20.38 3.95 -7.64
CA GLY A 35 -20.92 4.45 -8.91
C GLY A 35 -19.99 4.27 -10.11
N ASN A 36 -18.67 4.26 -9.87
CA ASN A 36 -17.63 3.94 -10.86
C ASN A 36 -17.00 2.55 -10.65
N VAL A 37 -17.65 1.65 -9.89
CA VAL A 37 -17.07 0.36 -9.49
C VAL A 37 -17.92 -0.79 -10.00
N ALA A 38 -17.27 -1.82 -10.56
CA ALA A 38 -17.92 -3.09 -10.89
C ALA A 38 -17.26 -4.25 -10.13
N GLY A 39 -18.05 -4.96 -9.33
CA GLY A 39 -17.61 -6.19 -8.67
C GLY A 39 -17.57 -7.37 -9.64
N SER A 40 -16.62 -8.28 -9.42
CA SER A 40 -16.48 -9.55 -10.12
C SER A 40 -15.92 -10.63 -9.19
N GLY A 41 -16.09 -11.91 -9.55
CA GLY A 41 -15.51 -13.06 -8.84
C GLY A 41 -16.49 -14.22 -8.60
N PRO A 42 -16.01 -15.32 -8.00
CA PRO A 42 -14.59 -15.59 -7.76
C PRO A 42 -13.84 -15.97 -9.05
N ASP A 43 -12.53 -15.70 -9.11
CA ASP A 43 -11.62 -16.30 -10.09
C ASP A 43 -11.26 -17.76 -9.71
N ALA A 44 -10.33 -18.36 -10.44
CA ALA A 44 -9.92 -19.75 -10.21
C ALA A 44 -9.27 -19.98 -8.82
N ASP A 45 -8.73 -18.91 -8.23
CA ASP A 45 -8.03 -18.92 -6.95
C ASP A 45 -8.94 -18.40 -5.82
N GLY A 46 -10.24 -18.22 -6.08
CA GLY A 46 -11.21 -17.76 -5.08
C GLY A 46 -11.23 -16.24 -4.85
N ASN A 47 -10.48 -15.47 -5.63
CA ASN A 47 -10.40 -14.02 -5.46
C ASN A 47 -11.56 -13.30 -6.14
N TYR A 48 -12.00 -12.22 -5.52
CA TYR A 48 -12.96 -11.26 -6.01
C TYR A 48 -12.29 -9.92 -6.27
N PHE A 49 -12.89 -9.14 -7.17
CA PHE A 49 -12.32 -7.86 -7.61
C PHE A 49 -13.40 -6.80 -7.72
N SER A 50 -13.17 -5.65 -7.10
CA SER A 50 -13.91 -4.42 -7.35
C SER A 50 -13.12 -3.57 -8.33
N THR A 51 -13.44 -3.68 -9.62
CA THR A 51 -12.78 -2.96 -10.71
C THR A 51 -13.24 -1.50 -10.74
N ILE A 52 -12.29 -0.57 -10.77
CA ILE A 52 -12.54 0.88 -10.66
C ILE A 52 -12.41 1.51 -12.04
N TYR A 53 -13.46 2.16 -12.51
CA TYR A 53 -13.54 2.76 -13.84
C TYR A 53 -13.36 4.28 -13.79
N ASP A 54 -12.90 4.85 -14.90
CA ASP A 54 -12.78 6.29 -15.15
C ASP A 54 -14.13 7.01 -15.33
N THR A 55 -15.21 6.25 -15.49
CA THR A 55 -16.61 6.70 -15.55
C THR A 55 -17.52 5.58 -15.01
N SER A 56 -18.85 5.70 -15.16
CA SER A 56 -19.75 4.59 -14.83
C SER A 56 -19.37 3.32 -15.61
N PRO A 57 -19.33 2.13 -14.98
CA PRO A 57 -18.97 0.87 -15.67
C PRO A 57 -19.93 0.50 -16.81
N THR A 58 -21.11 1.12 -16.85
CA THR A 58 -22.13 0.88 -17.90
C THR A 58 -21.99 1.83 -19.10
N SER A 59 -21.13 2.85 -19.01
CA SER A 59 -20.89 3.81 -20.09
C SER A 59 -20.10 3.18 -21.23
N SER A 60 -20.40 3.55 -22.48
CA SER A 60 -19.60 3.11 -23.61
C SER A 60 -18.21 3.73 -23.56
N GLY A 61 -17.16 2.91 -23.61
CA GLY A 61 -15.79 3.39 -23.56
C GLY A 61 -15.25 3.58 -22.15
N ALA A 62 -15.97 3.14 -21.10
CA ALA A 62 -15.43 3.08 -19.75
C ALA A 62 -14.15 2.23 -19.74
N THR A 63 -13.10 2.77 -19.14
CA THR A 63 -11.81 2.10 -18.97
C THR A 63 -11.44 2.00 -17.50
N SER A 64 -10.55 1.08 -17.15
CA SER A 64 -10.08 0.89 -15.78
C SER A 64 -8.57 0.81 -15.76
N SER A 65 -7.97 1.39 -14.73
CA SER A 65 -6.53 1.27 -14.44
C SER A 65 -6.25 0.68 -13.06
N GLY A 66 -7.26 0.08 -12.41
CA GLY A 66 -7.04 -0.63 -11.16
C GLY A 66 -8.27 -1.29 -10.57
N TYR A 67 -8.03 -2.11 -9.55
CA TYR A 67 -9.06 -2.85 -8.82
C TYR A 67 -8.69 -2.99 -7.34
N ILE A 68 -9.69 -3.25 -6.50
CA ILE A 68 -9.48 -3.76 -5.15
C ILE A 68 -9.68 -5.28 -5.18
N LYS A 69 -8.64 -6.04 -4.80
CA LYS A 69 -8.68 -7.50 -4.69
C LYS A 69 -9.03 -7.91 -3.26
N TYR A 70 -9.90 -8.91 -3.12
CA TYR A 70 -10.25 -9.50 -1.82
C TYR A 70 -10.66 -10.96 -2.00
N ASP A 71 -10.49 -11.75 -0.97
CA ASP A 71 -11.07 -13.09 -0.82
C ASP A 71 -12.14 -13.05 0.28
N LEU A 72 -12.95 -14.10 0.40
CA LEU A 72 -14.02 -14.16 1.41
C LEU A 72 -13.59 -14.87 2.71
N ASP A 73 -12.34 -15.35 2.76
CA ASP A 73 -11.80 -16.00 3.96
C ASP A 73 -11.28 -14.96 4.94
N GLU A 74 -10.61 -13.91 4.44
CA GLU A 74 -10.07 -12.81 5.22
C GLU A 74 -10.83 -11.49 5.00
N GLY A 75 -11.65 -11.42 3.95
CA GLY A 75 -12.31 -10.21 3.50
C GLY A 75 -13.81 -10.36 3.26
N ALA A 76 -14.40 -9.28 2.75
CA ALA A 76 -15.82 -9.18 2.40
C ALA A 76 -15.97 -8.24 1.21
N ALA A 77 -17.06 -8.39 0.45
CA ALA A 77 -17.39 -7.43 -0.61
C ALA A 77 -17.70 -6.04 -0.01
N PRO A 78 -17.28 -4.93 -0.66
CA PRO A 78 -16.59 -4.85 -1.95
C PRO A 78 -15.05 -4.81 -1.84
N GLY A 79 -14.46 -5.31 -0.76
CA GLY A 79 -13.01 -5.31 -0.49
C GLY A 79 -12.49 -4.08 0.25
N LEU A 80 -13.30 -3.02 0.34
CA LEU A 80 -12.99 -1.79 1.07
C LEU A 80 -14.21 -1.32 1.87
N LYS A 81 -13.98 -0.82 3.08
CA LYS A 81 -15.00 -0.19 3.94
C LYS A 81 -14.46 1.08 4.60
N VAL A 82 -15.40 1.93 5.02
CA VAL A 82 -15.15 3.09 5.88
C VAL A 82 -15.67 2.76 7.28
N VAL A 83 -14.93 3.16 8.30
CA VAL A 83 -15.27 3.02 9.71
C VAL A 83 -15.12 4.39 10.36
N SER A 84 -16.17 4.88 11.02
CA SER A 84 -16.25 6.26 11.54
C SER A 84 -16.45 6.33 13.07
N ASP A 85 -16.29 5.19 13.74
CA ASP A 85 -16.51 5.02 15.17
C ASP A 85 -15.76 3.78 15.70
N ALA A 86 -14.50 3.64 15.31
CA ALA A 86 -13.70 2.51 15.71
C ALA A 86 -13.59 2.44 17.24
N PRO A 87 -13.85 1.27 17.84
CA PRO A 87 -13.63 1.10 19.27
C PRO A 87 -12.18 1.44 19.63
N THR A 88 -12.02 2.25 20.67
CA THR A 88 -10.74 2.47 21.33
C THR A 88 -10.38 1.20 22.09
N GLU A 89 -9.90 0.19 21.36
CA GLU A 89 -9.24 -0.98 21.96
C GLU A 89 -8.00 -0.52 22.77
N ASP A 90 -7.33 -1.43 23.50
CA ASP A 90 -6.10 -1.18 24.27
C ASP A 90 -4.88 -0.84 23.37
N SER A 91 -5.06 0.05 22.39
CA SER A 91 -4.03 0.65 21.57
C SER A 91 -3.43 1.86 22.28
N THR A 92 -2.11 1.99 22.24
CA THR A 92 -1.39 3.15 22.77
C THR A 92 -1.58 4.41 21.91
N SER A 93 -2.10 4.27 20.70
CA SER A 93 -2.45 5.34 19.77
C SER A 93 -3.67 4.91 18.97
N PRO A 94 -4.87 4.95 19.58
CA PRO A 94 -6.08 4.52 18.91
C PRO A 94 -6.37 5.41 17.70
N VAL A 95 -6.98 4.80 16.70
CA VAL A 95 -7.49 5.43 15.48
C VAL A 95 -8.99 5.39 15.59
N ASP A 96 -9.64 6.56 15.57
CA ASP A 96 -11.10 6.68 15.69
C ASP A 96 -11.82 6.37 14.38
N ASN A 97 -11.23 6.77 13.25
CA ASN A 97 -11.80 6.53 11.93
C ASN A 97 -10.77 5.96 10.97
N CYS A 98 -11.19 5.04 10.11
CA CYS A 98 -10.31 4.51 9.08
C CYS A 98 -11.01 4.07 7.80
N ILE A 99 -10.24 4.07 6.72
CA ILE A 99 -10.56 3.45 5.44
C ILE A 99 -9.70 2.20 5.32
N MET A 100 -10.33 1.03 5.21
CA MET A 100 -9.66 -0.25 5.43
C MET A 100 -10.24 -1.38 4.59
N ALA A 101 -9.62 -2.56 4.63
CA ALA A 101 -10.18 -3.76 4.02
C ALA A 101 -11.58 -4.06 4.57
N ALA A 102 -12.52 -4.39 3.68
CA ALA A 102 -13.79 -4.96 4.09
C ALA A 102 -13.53 -6.40 4.53
N GLY A 103 -13.83 -6.71 5.79
CA GLY A 103 -13.51 -7.96 6.50
C GLY A 103 -13.72 -7.76 8.01
N ASP A 104 -13.38 -8.76 8.82
CA ASP A 104 -13.60 -8.74 10.27
C ASP A 104 -12.56 -7.93 11.04
N SER A 105 -11.49 -7.48 10.39
CA SER A 105 -10.48 -6.62 10.99
C SER A 105 -11.05 -5.29 11.48
N THR A 106 -10.46 -4.73 12.54
CA THR A 106 -10.76 -3.41 13.11
C THR A 106 -9.64 -2.40 12.82
N CYS A 107 -9.93 -1.08 12.92
CA CYS A 107 -8.92 -0.03 12.73
C CYS A 107 -7.73 -0.17 13.71
N ASN A 108 -8.03 -0.61 14.94
CA ASN A 108 -7.08 -0.77 16.04
C ASN A 108 -6.57 -2.21 16.20
N GLY A 109 -6.97 -3.12 15.29
CA GLY A 109 -6.55 -4.52 15.34
C GLY A 109 -5.03 -4.70 15.18
N PRO A 110 -4.51 -5.87 15.59
CA PRO A 110 -3.08 -6.12 15.69
C PRO A 110 -2.33 -6.03 14.36
N PHE A 111 -1.01 -6.07 14.42
CA PHE A 111 -0.20 -6.21 13.20
C PHE A 111 -0.61 -7.48 12.42
N GLN A 112 -0.53 -7.43 11.08
CA GLN A 112 -0.98 -8.51 10.19
C GLN A 112 -2.45 -8.95 10.33
N SER A 113 -3.32 -8.13 10.93
CA SER A 113 -4.75 -8.45 11.07
C SER A 113 -5.58 -8.45 9.78
N GLY A 114 -5.00 -8.35 8.59
CA GLY A 114 -5.74 -8.21 7.33
C GLY A 114 -6.34 -6.83 7.04
N LYS A 115 -6.14 -5.83 7.92
CA LYS A 115 -6.80 -4.50 7.81
C LYS A 115 -6.50 -3.66 6.55
N ARG A 116 -5.50 -4.01 5.73
CA ARG A 116 -5.12 -3.21 4.55
C ARG A 116 -5.88 -3.68 3.32
N PHE A 117 -6.66 -2.81 2.70
CA PHE A 117 -7.28 -3.15 1.42
C PHE A 117 -6.18 -3.29 0.35
N LYS A 118 -6.35 -4.26 -0.56
CA LYS A 118 -5.37 -4.62 -1.58
C LYS A 118 -5.75 -3.90 -2.89
N LEU A 119 -5.17 -2.73 -3.15
CA LEU A 119 -5.37 -1.96 -4.38
C LEU A 119 -4.27 -2.32 -5.38
N ASP A 120 -4.62 -2.75 -6.59
CA ASP A 120 -3.65 -2.98 -7.65
C ASP A 120 -3.91 -2.06 -8.84
N ARG A 121 -2.83 -1.50 -9.37
CA ARG A 121 -2.84 -0.72 -10.60
C ARG A 121 -2.60 -1.61 -11.81
N THR A 122 -3.51 -1.60 -12.78
CA THR A 122 -3.41 -2.37 -14.03
C THR A 122 -3.06 -1.51 -15.24
N GLY A 123 -3.21 -0.19 -15.14
CA GLY A 123 -2.93 0.76 -16.23
C GLY A 123 -2.24 2.03 -15.74
N PHE A 124 -1.88 2.91 -16.68
CA PHE A 124 -1.15 4.15 -16.39
C PHE A 124 -2.07 5.34 -16.10
N GLU A 125 -3.35 5.26 -16.46
CA GLU A 125 -4.31 6.32 -16.14
C GLU A 125 -4.62 6.34 -14.64
N PRO A 126 -5.04 7.48 -14.08
CA PRO A 126 -5.39 7.59 -12.65
C PRO A 126 -6.46 6.60 -12.20
N ILE A 127 -6.38 6.20 -10.92
CA ILE A 127 -7.43 5.42 -10.25
C ILE A 127 -8.17 6.38 -9.32
N ASP A 128 -9.50 6.44 -9.44
CA ASP A 128 -10.33 7.35 -8.67
C ASP A 128 -11.23 6.58 -7.70
N LEU A 129 -10.90 6.65 -6.41
CA LEU A 129 -11.74 6.13 -5.34
C LEU A 129 -12.64 7.26 -4.83
N VAL A 130 -13.95 7.11 -5.00
CA VAL A 130 -14.94 8.13 -4.62
C VAL A 130 -15.54 7.79 -3.26
N PHE A 131 -15.57 8.75 -2.34
CA PHE A 131 -16.13 8.55 -1.00
C PHE A 131 -17.29 9.49 -0.75
N ASN A 132 -18.40 8.94 -0.26
CA ASN A 132 -19.55 9.72 0.18
C ASN A 132 -19.23 10.43 1.49
N LEU A 133 -19.72 11.66 1.60
CA LEU A 133 -19.66 12.47 2.79
C LEU A 133 -21.05 12.52 3.43
N SER A 134 -21.06 12.60 4.75
CA SER A 134 -22.25 12.91 5.53
C SER A 134 -22.03 14.18 6.34
N ASP A 135 -23.13 14.85 6.68
CA ASP A 135 -23.19 15.90 7.71
C ASP A 135 -23.17 15.30 9.14
N GLY A 136 -22.76 14.04 9.26
CA GLY A 136 -22.91 13.21 10.44
C GLY A 136 -22.15 13.76 11.65
N THR A 137 -22.80 13.69 12.80
CA THR A 137 -22.15 13.88 14.10
C THR A 137 -21.31 12.65 14.42
N LEU A 138 -19.99 12.81 14.50
CA LEU A 138 -19.12 11.78 15.06
C LEU A 138 -19.31 11.69 16.58
N ALA A 139 -18.96 10.55 17.17
CA ALA A 139 -19.07 10.33 18.60
C ALA A 139 -18.22 11.33 19.42
N ASP A 140 -18.67 11.67 20.62
CA ASP A 140 -17.93 12.54 21.55
C ASP A 140 -16.50 12.00 21.77
N GLY A 141 -15.50 12.83 21.47
CA GLY A 141 -14.08 12.48 21.62
C GLY A 141 -13.41 11.90 20.38
N ASN A 142 -14.15 11.66 19.30
CA ASN A 142 -13.60 11.33 17.99
C ASN A 142 -12.85 12.54 17.40
N ASP A 143 -11.66 12.33 16.82
CA ASP A 143 -10.84 13.40 16.23
C ASP A 143 -11.27 13.84 14.80
N GLY A 144 -12.13 13.08 14.15
CA GLY A 144 -12.61 13.28 12.79
C GLY A 144 -11.62 12.92 11.68
N LEU A 145 -10.43 12.42 12.03
CA LEU A 145 -9.38 12.09 11.09
C LEU A 145 -9.52 10.63 10.62
N TYR A 146 -9.37 10.40 9.32
CA TYR A 146 -9.50 9.08 8.72
C TYR A 146 -8.16 8.53 8.31
N LYS A 147 -7.70 7.49 9.01
CA LYS A 147 -6.50 6.76 8.62
C LYS A 147 -6.79 5.84 7.44
N VAL A 148 -5.96 5.90 6.41
CA VAL A 148 -6.05 4.99 5.27
C VAL A 148 -5.08 3.83 5.44
N PHE A 149 -5.62 2.60 5.47
CA PHE A 149 -4.86 1.36 5.49
C PHE A 149 -4.90 0.70 4.12
N SER A 150 -3.87 0.93 3.30
CA SER A 150 -3.79 0.35 1.96
C SER A 150 -2.51 -0.45 1.76
N LYS A 151 -2.60 -1.47 0.91
CA LYS A 151 -1.47 -2.13 0.26
C LYS A 151 -1.63 -1.85 -1.24
N TYR A 152 -0.61 -1.24 -1.84
CA TYR A 152 -0.65 -0.76 -3.20
C TYR A 152 0.28 -1.56 -4.10
N GLY A 153 -0.30 -2.27 -5.08
CA GLY A 153 0.38 -3.18 -6.01
C GLY A 153 0.47 -2.68 -7.44
N ASN A 154 1.50 -3.13 -8.17
CA ASN A 154 1.73 -2.81 -9.57
C ASN A 154 1.47 -4.03 -10.45
N ASN A 155 0.36 -4.01 -11.17
CA ASN A 155 -0.03 -5.00 -12.16
C ASN A 155 -0.07 -4.40 -13.58
N THR A 156 0.79 -3.41 -13.86
CA THR A 156 0.84 -2.76 -15.19
C THR A 156 1.66 -3.52 -16.22
N GLY A 157 2.40 -4.55 -15.81
CA GLY A 157 3.39 -5.22 -16.65
C GLY A 157 4.64 -4.37 -16.91
N SER A 158 4.82 -3.24 -16.21
CA SER A 158 5.98 -2.35 -16.32
C SER A 158 6.42 -1.87 -14.94
N ALA A 159 7.72 -1.59 -14.77
CA ALA A 159 8.20 -0.98 -13.54
C ALA A 159 7.78 0.50 -13.45
N LEU A 160 7.48 0.96 -12.25
CA LEU A 160 7.07 2.33 -11.94
C LEU A 160 8.09 2.99 -11.00
N ASP A 161 8.33 4.29 -11.12
CA ASP A 161 9.35 4.98 -10.31
C ASP A 161 8.76 5.78 -9.14
N GLY A 162 7.43 5.85 -9.07
CA GLY A 162 6.74 6.59 -8.04
C GLY A 162 5.24 6.61 -8.19
N PHE A 163 4.60 7.38 -7.31
CA PHE A 163 3.16 7.57 -7.29
C PHE A 163 2.81 8.95 -6.69
N ASN A 164 1.59 9.38 -6.94
CA ASN A 164 0.96 10.51 -6.28
C ASN A 164 -0.45 10.15 -5.83
N ILE A 165 -0.88 10.80 -4.75
CA ILE A 165 -2.23 10.68 -4.20
C ILE A 165 -2.75 12.09 -3.95
N SER A 166 -3.88 12.42 -4.57
CA SER A 166 -4.51 13.74 -4.51
C SER A 166 -5.98 13.67 -4.14
N LEU A 167 -6.48 14.70 -3.47
CA LEU A 167 -7.89 14.92 -3.18
C LEU A 167 -8.52 15.82 -4.26
N GLY A 168 -9.82 15.63 -4.50
CA GLY A 168 -10.57 16.42 -5.47
C GLY A 168 -12.00 15.94 -5.64
N PHE A 169 -12.59 16.26 -6.78
CA PHE A 169 -14.00 16.00 -7.09
C PHE A 169 -14.15 15.53 -8.53
N GLY A 170 -15.14 14.69 -8.80
CA GLY A 170 -15.31 14.07 -10.13
C GLY A 170 -14.30 12.95 -10.38
N ILE A 171 -14.40 12.29 -11.53
CA ILE A 171 -13.58 11.13 -11.89
C ILE A 171 -13.12 11.23 -13.36
N GLY A 172 -12.12 10.43 -13.74
CA GLY A 172 -11.61 10.37 -15.11
C GLY A 172 -11.19 11.74 -15.64
N SER A 173 -11.66 12.08 -16.83
CA SER A 173 -11.39 13.40 -17.45
C SER A 173 -12.07 14.57 -16.74
N ASP A 174 -13.10 14.31 -15.94
CA ASP A 174 -13.91 15.33 -15.26
C ASP A 174 -13.40 15.62 -13.84
N PHE A 175 -12.32 14.98 -13.43
CA PHE A 175 -11.70 15.24 -12.13
C PHE A 175 -11.14 16.65 -12.03
N ILE A 176 -11.47 17.31 -10.94
CA ILE A 176 -11.02 18.64 -10.55
C ILE A 176 -10.32 18.49 -9.20
N ALA A 177 -9.04 18.86 -9.15
CA ALA A 177 -8.28 18.82 -7.91
C ALA A 177 -8.91 19.75 -6.85
N SER A 178 -8.86 19.29 -5.60
CA SER A 178 -9.19 20.07 -4.41
C SER A 178 -8.29 21.30 -4.32
N THR A 179 -8.75 22.34 -3.62
CA THR A 179 -8.01 23.60 -3.51
C THR A 179 -7.79 24.00 -2.07
N ALA A 180 -6.58 24.49 -1.79
CA ALA A 180 -6.21 24.91 -0.45
C ALA A 180 -7.25 25.82 0.22
N GLY A 181 -7.63 25.46 1.45
CA GLY A 181 -8.57 26.15 2.31
C GLY A 181 -10.03 25.75 2.09
N ASP A 182 -10.34 24.74 1.26
CA ASP A 182 -11.70 24.21 1.15
C ASP A 182 -12.09 23.26 2.29
N GLY A 183 -11.12 22.85 3.11
CA GLY A 183 -11.30 22.10 4.34
C GLY A 183 -11.19 20.58 4.19
N LEU A 184 -10.94 20.09 2.97
CA LEU A 184 -10.52 18.71 2.69
C LEU A 184 -8.99 18.69 2.57
N SER A 185 -8.31 17.82 3.32
CA SER A 185 -6.85 17.78 3.26
C SER A 185 -6.27 16.43 3.70
N PHE A 186 -4.97 16.24 3.50
CA PHE A 186 -4.17 15.27 4.21
C PHE A 186 -3.57 15.89 5.48
N VAL A 187 -3.49 15.10 6.54
CA VAL A 187 -2.88 15.56 7.80
C VAL A 187 -1.36 15.73 7.63
N ASP A 188 -0.87 16.93 7.95
CA ASP A 188 0.57 17.21 8.05
C ASP A 188 1.09 16.90 9.47
N PHE A 189 1.85 15.81 9.58
CA PHE A 189 2.51 15.37 10.82
C PHE A 189 3.89 16.02 11.03
N GLY A 190 4.27 17.00 10.20
CA GLY A 190 5.54 17.71 10.26
C GLY A 190 6.69 16.96 9.58
N SER A 191 7.92 17.33 9.92
CA SER A 191 9.13 16.90 9.18
C SER A 191 9.59 15.46 9.46
N SER A 192 9.01 14.78 10.45
CA SER A 192 9.46 13.46 10.89
C SER A 192 8.27 12.62 11.38
N PRO A 193 7.29 12.34 10.50
CA PRO A 193 6.15 11.51 10.84
C PRO A 193 6.61 10.10 11.24
N LYS A 194 5.86 9.46 12.13
CA LYS A 194 6.05 8.03 12.39
C LYS A 194 5.56 7.23 11.19
N ASN A 195 6.08 6.01 11.04
CA ASN A 195 5.61 5.07 10.01
C ASN A 195 4.10 4.76 10.13
N SER A 196 3.54 4.84 11.33
CA SER A 196 2.11 4.67 11.59
C SER A 196 1.25 5.86 11.19
N GLU A 197 1.85 7.02 10.92
CA GLU A 197 1.20 8.29 10.62
C GLU A 197 1.24 8.58 9.12
N PHE A 198 2.44 8.56 8.52
CA PHE A 198 2.63 8.86 7.10
C PHE A 198 3.82 8.07 6.52
N SER A 199 3.55 7.06 5.69
CA SER A 199 4.61 6.22 5.11
C SER A 199 4.19 5.42 3.87
N ALA A 200 5.18 5.01 3.09
CA ALA A 200 5.06 4.08 1.97
C ALA A 200 6.18 3.03 2.04
N LEU A 201 5.86 1.82 2.53
CA LEU A 201 6.83 0.84 3.02
C LEU A 201 6.61 -0.55 2.43
N PHE A 202 7.66 -1.16 1.87
CA PHE A 202 7.61 -2.57 1.42
C PHE A 202 7.39 -3.55 2.58
N SER A 203 7.11 -4.81 2.28
CA SER A 203 6.86 -5.83 3.30
C SER A 203 8.01 -5.93 4.31
N GLN A 204 7.69 -5.95 5.61
CA GLN A 204 8.69 -6.06 6.67
C GLN A 204 9.39 -7.42 6.69
N GLY A 205 8.73 -8.48 6.22
CA GLY A 205 9.37 -9.78 6.06
C GLY A 205 10.50 -9.78 5.02
N LEU A 206 10.52 -8.79 4.12
CA LEU A 206 11.54 -8.62 3.09
C LEU A 206 12.59 -7.56 3.45
N PHE A 207 12.17 -6.44 4.04
CA PHE A 207 13.04 -5.31 4.39
C PHE A 207 12.70 -4.75 5.77
N GLY A 208 13.61 -4.88 6.73
CA GLY A 208 13.44 -4.37 8.08
C GLY A 208 13.65 -5.42 9.17
N GLU A 209 13.79 -4.95 10.39
CA GLU A 209 13.74 -5.78 11.60
C GLU A 209 12.50 -5.45 12.43
N ASP A 210 12.06 -6.40 13.25
CA ASP A 210 10.98 -6.22 14.22
C ASP A 210 11.40 -6.84 15.56
N GLU A 211 12.32 -6.15 16.25
CA GLU A 211 12.83 -6.61 17.54
C GLU A 211 11.73 -6.69 18.60
N GLU A 212 10.75 -5.77 18.56
CA GLU A 212 9.64 -5.72 19.52
C GLU A 212 8.74 -6.96 19.44
N ARG A 213 8.57 -7.53 18.24
CA ARG A 213 7.75 -8.73 18.01
C ARG A 213 8.58 -10.00 17.87
N GLY A 214 9.89 -9.94 18.08
CA GLY A 214 10.80 -11.09 17.99
C GLY A 214 10.79 -11.79 16.63
N ARG A 215 10.52 -11.05 15.55
CA ARG A 215 10.42 -11.64 14.21
C ARG A 215 11.78 -11.83 13.57
N LEU A 216 11.80 -12.71 12.56
CA LEU A 216 12.94 -12.82 11.65
C LEU A 216 13.26 -11.48 11.01
N ARG A 217 14.56 -11.20 10.92
CA ARG A 217 15.11 -10.13 10.08
C ARG A 217 14.58 -10.25 8.65
N GLY A 218 14.37 -9.10 8.02
CA GLY A 218 13.97 -9.00 6.63
C GLY A 218 14.88 -9.82 5.72
N TYR A 219 14.27 -10.54 4.77
CA TYR A 219 14.96 -11.51 3.94
C TYR A 219 16.07 -10.90 3.07
N PHE A 220 15.83 -9.72 2.49
CA PHE A 220 16.80 -9.01 1.67
C PHE A 220 17.63 -8.03 2.49
N SER A 221 17.03 -7.32 3.46
CA SER A 221 17.77 -6.40 4.31
C SER A 221 17.13 -6.31 5.70
N GLY A 222 17.97 -6.10 6.72
CA GLY A 222 17.50 -5.69 8.04
C GLY A 222 17.09 -4.22 8.09
N GLU A 223 17.50 -3.43 7.10
CA GLU A 223 17.09 -2.03 6.97
C GLU A 223 15.75 -1.92 6.25
N ARG A 224 14.97 -0.90 6.62
CA ARG A 224 13.69 -0.60 5.97
C ARG A 224 13.92 -0.12 4.53
N SER A 225 13.05 -0.57 3.62
CA SER A 225 12.92 -0.01 2.27
C SER A 225 11.50 0.47 2.01
N GLY A 226 11.36 1.45 1.11
CA GLY A 226 10.10 2.07 0.76
C GLY A 226 10.27 3.26 -0.17
N PHE A 227 9.20 4.04 -0.31
CA PHE A 227 9.24 5.35 -0.96
C PHE A 227 9.34 6.45 0.09
N GLY A 228 10.21 7.42 -0.13
CA GLY A 228 10.07 8.72 0.52
C GLY A 228 8.76 9.34 0.07
N VAL A 229 8.02 9.99 0.97
CA VAL A 229 6.75 10.65 0.66
C VAL A 229 6.77 12.08 1.17
N SER A 230 6.19 12.99 0.41
CA SER A 230 6.15 14.41 0.76
C SER A 230 4.87 15.08 0.30
N LEU A 231 4.28 15.86 1.20
CA LEU A 231 3.15 16.75 0.90
C LEU A 231 3.62 17.88 -0.02
N MET A 232 2.97 18.00 -1.18
CA MET A 232 3.17 19.08 -2.15
C MET A 232 2.14 20.21 -1.97
N GLY A 233 1.29 20.08 -0.95
CA GLY A 233 0.16 20.91 -0.59
C GLY A 233 -0.71 20.13 0.40
N GLU A 234 -1.78 20.74 0.90
CA GLU A 234 -2.69 20.03 1.81
C GLU A 234 -3.49 18.94 1.08
N ASP A 235 -3.69 19.06 -0.24
CA ASP A 235 -4.50 18.12 -1.03
C ASP A 235 -3.72 17.09 -1.84
N LEU A 236 -2.39 17.11 -1.78
CA LEU A 236 -1.53 16.29 -2.65
C LEU A 236 -0.27 15.87 -1.91
N PHE A 237 0.03 14.57 -1.93
CA PHE A 237 1.37 14.08 -1.68
C PHE A 237 1.87 13.18 -2.81
N GLN A 238 3.18 13.08 -2.90
CA GLN A 238 3.84 12.25 -3.89
C GLN A 238 5.04 11.52 -3.30
N SER A 239 5.45 10.46 -3.96
CA SER A 239 6.73 9.82 -3.69
C SER A 239 7.90 10.72 -4.10
N THR A 240 8.96 10.76 -3.31
CA THR A 240 10.20 11.51 -3.57
C THR A 240 11.37 10.61 -3.98
N GLY A 241 11.07 9.40 -4.47
CA GLY A 241 12.04 8.36 -4.79
C GLY A 241 12.06 7.23 -3.77
N LEU A 242 12.72 6.13 -4.14
CA LEU A 242 12.94 4.99 -3.27
C LEU A 242 14.03 5.28 -2.24
N PHE A 243 13.94 4.63 -1.08
CA PHE A 243 14.99 4.60 -0.08
C PHE A 243 15.28 3.16 0.36
N GLY A 244 16.50 2.98 0.84
CA GLY A 244 17.03 1.72 1.35
C GLY A 244 18.55 1.82 1.43
N ASP A 245 19.18 0.81 2.04
CA ASP A 245 20.63 0.70 2.08
C ASP A 245 21.16 -0.06 0.85
N GLN A 246 22.39 -0.58 0.92
CA GLN A 246 23.00 -1.34 -0.16
C GLN A 246 22.27 -2.65 -0.53
N TYR A 247 21.42 -3.17 0.37
CA TYR A 247 20.52 -4.30 0.10
C TYR A 247 19.05 -3.87 0.11
N GLY A 248 18.80 -2.56 0.02
CA GLY A 248 17.47 -2.00 -0.08
C GLY A 248 16.82 -2.33 -1.43
N TYR A 249 15.52 -2.07 -1.51
CA TYR A 249 14.71 -2.41 -2.69
C TYR A 249 15.32 -1.89 -4.00
N GLU A 250 15.63 -0.59 -4.07
CA GLU A 250 16.15 0.03 -5.29
C GLU A 250 17.52 -0.56 -5.70
N ALA A 251 18.38 -0.87 -4.73
CA ALA A 251 19.70 -1.42 -5.00
C ALA A 251 19.63 -2.83 -5.63
N LEU A 252 18.60 -3.61 -5.26
CA LEU A 252 18.43 -4.99 -5.74
C LEU A 252 17.53 -5.09 -6.98
N PHE A 253 16.47 -4.30 -7.04
CA PHE A 253 15.39 -4.46 -8.02
C PHE A 253 15.18 -3.23 -8.91
N GLY A 254 15.80 -2.10 -8.57
CA GLY A 254 15.59 -0.83 -9.27
C GLY A 254 14.22 -0.22 -8.97
N ASP A 255 13.50 0.15 -10.02
CA ASP A 255 12.18 0.76 -9.92
C ASP A 255 11.13 -0.25 -9.39
N TRP A 256 9.97 0.23 -8.93
CA TRP A 256 8.91 -0.60 -8.37
C TRP A 256 8.36 -1.59 -9.40
N LEU A 257 8.69 -2.86 -9.18
CA LEU A 257 8.38 -3.99 -10.05
C LEU A 257 6.87 -4.18 -10.22
N SER A 258 6.48 -4.64 -11.40
CA SER A 258 5.16 -5.23 -11.58
C SER A 258 5.17 -6.69 -11.11
N TYR A 259 4.00 -7.26 -10.78
CA TYR A 259 3.86 -8.68 -10.40
C TYR A 259 4.59 -9.62 -11.36
N SER A 260 4.38 -9.46 -12.68
CA SER A 260 5.05 -10.24 -13.73
C SER A 260 6.58 -10.10 -13.81
N MET A 261 7.17 -9.18 -13.03
CA MET A 261 8.62 -8.94 -12.95
C MET A 261 9.20 -9.42 -11.62
N ALA A 262 8.36 -9.80 -10.65
CA ALA A 262 8.84 -10.30 -9.37
C ALA A 262 9.61 -11.61 -9.58
N PRO A 263 10.80 -11.76 -8.96
CA PRO A 263 11.53 -13.02 -9.02
C PRO A 263 10.75 -14.13 -8.29
N ASP A 264 11.00 -15.36 -8.72
CA ASP A 264 10.55 -16.54 -7.98
C ASP A 264 11.28 -16.65 -6.64
N GLY A 265 10.54 -17.08 -5.63
CA GLY A 265 10.99 -17.44 -4.29
C GLY A 265 10.77 -18.92 -4.04
N TYR A 266 11.56 -19.49 -3.15
CA TYR A 266 11.36 -20.82 -2.59
C TYR A 266 10.93 -20.68 -1.14
N PHE A 267 9.83 -21.33 -0.78
CA PHE A 267 9.15 -21.13 0.50
C PHE A 267 9.15 -22.39 1.37
N TYR A 268 9.16 -22.17 2.68
CA TYR A 268 9.10 -23.18 3.73
C TYR A 268 7.94 -22.84 4.66
N ASP A 269 7.02 -23.79 4.84
CA ASP A 269 5.96 -23.70 5.83
C ASP A 269 6.51 -24.26 7.15
N ASP A 270 6.62 -23.42 8.18
CA ASP A 270 7.24 -23.77 9.45
C ASP A 270 6.26 -24.31 10.50
N ASP A 271 4.95 -24.19 10.27
CA ASP A 271 3.92 -24.61 11.23
C ASP A 271 2.86 -25.57 10.64
N GLY A 272 2.85 -25.76 9.32
CA GLY A 272 1.91 -26.61 8.63
C GLY A 272 0.50 -26.02 8.57
N ASN A 273 0.34 -24.71 8.81
CA ASN A 273 -0.95 -24.06 8.84
C ASN A 273 -1.21 -23.35 7.50
N PRO A 274 -2.21 -23.77 6.70
CA PRO A 274 -2.49 -23.12 5.42
C PRO A 274 -3.01 -21.68 5.55
N LEU A 275 -3.29 -21.21 6.78
CA LEU A 275 -3.72 -19.83 7.07
C LEU A 275 -2.54 -18.90 7.42
N THR A 276 -1.32 -19.41 7.53
CA THR A 276 -0.11 -18.61 7.75
C THR A 276 0.72 -18.55 6.48
N ASP A 277 1.41 -17.42 6.29
CA ASP A 277 2.29 -17.25 5.13
C ASP A 277 3.55 -18.10 5.28
N ALA A 278 3.85 -18.92 4.26
CA ALA A 278 5.12 -19.64 4.20
C ALA A 278 6.31 -18.68 4.14
N ILE A 279 7.42 -19.08 4.75
CA ILE A 279 8.62 -18.28 4.92
C ILE A 279 9.50 -18.38 3.67
N LEU A 280 9.86 -17.24 3.08
CA LEU A 280 10.83 -17.16 1.98
C LEU A 280 12.23 -17.60 2.45
N MET A 281 12.80 -18.61 1.78
CA MET A 281 14.09 -19.23 2.09
C MET A 281 15.18 -18.93 1.05
N ALA A 282 14.81 -19.01 -0.22
CA ALA A 282 15.69 -18.72 -1.36
C ALA A 282 14.95 -17.88 -2.41
N HIS A 283 15.68 -17.18 -3.27
CA HIS A 283 15.11 -16.43 -4.40
C HIS A 283 15.90 -16.71 -5.67
N TYR A 284 15.25 -16.67 -6.83
CA TYR A 284 15.91 -16.84 -8.11
C TYR A 284 16.51 -15.52 -8.58
N ASP A 285 17.82 -15.51 -8.81
CA ASP A 285 18.52 -14.39 -9.43
C ASP A 285 18.69 -14.66 -10.93
N SER A 286 17.93 -13.92 -11.73
CA SER A 286 17.97 -14.02 -13.19
C SER A 286 19.32 -13.58 -13.79
N ALA A 287 20.11 -12.75 -13.09
CA ALA A 287 21.39 -12.28 -13.59
C ALA A 287 22.46 -13.38 -13.58
N THR A 288 22.45 -14.22 -12.55
CA THR A 288 23.37 -15.36 -12.42
C THR A 288 22.77 -16.69 -12.85
N GLY A 289 21.44 -16.76 -12.96
CA GLY A 289 20.71 -17.99 -13.24
C GLY A 289 20.76 -18.98 -12.08
N LYS A 290 20.87 -18.48 -10.83
CA LYS A 290 21.04 -19.28 -9.61
C LYS A 290 19.93 -18.99 -8.60
N TRP A 291 19.70 -19.96 -7.72
CA TRP A 291 18.91 -19.76 -6.50
C TRP A 291 19.82 -19.29 -5.38
N ILE A 292 19.51 -18.14 -4.79
CA ILE A 292 20.26 -17.56 -3.68
C ILE A 292 19.50 -17.81 -2.39
N MET A 293 20.08 -18.61 -1.50
CA MET A 293 19.48 -18.97 -0.21
C MET A 293 20.01 -18.06 0.91
N ASN A 294 19.18 -17.12 1.37
CA ASN A 294 19.52 -16.21 2.47
C ASN A 294 19.02 -16.69 3.84
N ARG A 295 18.14 -17.69 3.89
CA ARG A 295 17.70 -18.32 5.13
C ARG A 295 17.94 -19.82 5.10
N GLY A 296 18.25 -20.38 6.26
CA GLY A 296 18.39 -21.82 6.46
C GLY A 296 17.63 -22.26 7.69
N LEU A 297 17.87 -23.50 8.09
CA LEU A 297 17.32 -24.12 9.28
C LEU A 297 18.45 -24.45 10.25
N ASP A 298 18.21 -24.25 11.55
CA ASP A 298 19.08 -24.81 12.58
C ASP A 298 18.79 -26.31 12.79
N ALA A 299 19.53 -26.94 13.72
CA ALA A 299 19.39 -28.37 14.00
C ALA A 299 18.01 -28.74 14.61
N ASP A 300 17.28 -27.76 15.14
CA ASP A 300 15.95 -27.93 15.72
C ASP A 300 14.84 -27.61 14.68
N GLY A 301 15.21 -27.22 13.45
CA GLY A 301 14.28 -26.87 12.38
C GLY A 301 13.77 -25.44 12.43
N ASN A 302 14.35 -24.57 13.27
CA ASN A 302 13.96 -23.15 13.29
C ASN A 302 14.64 -22.40 12.14
N VAL A 303 13.91 -21.45 11.56
CA VAL A 303 14.45 -20.60 10.49
C VAL A 303 15.50 -19.64 11.04
N VAL A 304 16.65 -19.58 10.37
CA VAL A 304 17.75 -18.67 10.69
C VAL A 304 18.13 -17.82 9.47
N THR A 305 18.52 -16.57 9.71
CA THR A 305 19.05 -15.69 8.66
C THR A 305 20.54 -15.98 8.45
N LEU A 306 20.93 -16.31 7.23
CA LEU A 306 22.29 -16.64 6.83
C LEU A 306 23.01 -15.48 6.13
N ALA A 307 22.26 -14.71 5.33
CA ALA A 307 22.78 -13.62 4.50
C ALA A 307 21.70 -12.56 4.21
N SER A 308 22.05 -11.57 3.39
CA SER A 308 21.17 -10.49 2.92
C SER A 308 21.44 -10.21 1.44
N GLY A 309 20.52 -9.54 0.76
CA GLY A 309 20.60 -9.23 -0.66
C GLY A 309 20.86 -10.47 -1.51
N ASN A 310 21.94 -10.43 -2.30
CA ASN A 310 22.36 -11.52 -3.19
C ASN A 310 23.61 -12.26 -2.65
N GLU A 311 23.85 -12.21 -1.34
CA GLU A 311 25.06 -12.75 -0.69
C GLU A 311 24.89 -14.16 -0.11
N GLY A 312 23.70 -14.73 -0.23
CA GLY A 312 23.41 -16.11 0.19
C GLY A 312 24.18 -17.16 -0.61
N VAL A 313 24.06 -18.40 -0.14
CA VAL A 313 24.66 -19.54 -0.85
C VAL A 313 23.89 -19.76 -2.16
N GLN A 314 24.63 -19.94 -3.25
CA GLN A 314 24.06 -20.11 -4.58
C GLN A 314 23.89 -21.59 -4.92
N TYR A 315 22.74 -21.92 -5.51
CA TYR A 315 22.36 -23.25 -5.94
C TYR A 315 21.93 -23.26 -7.41
N ASP A 316 22.20 -24.38 -8.09
CA ASP A 316 21.87 -24.54 -9.51
C ASP A 316 20.40 -24.84 -9.73
N SER A 317 19.72 -25.40 -8.73
CA SER A 317 18.33 -25.82 -8.83
C SER A 317 17.59 -25.78 -7.49
N ILE A 318 16.26 -25.78 -7.56
CA ILE A 318 15.39 -25.97 -6.39
C ILE A 318 15.73 -27.28 -5.66
N ALA A 319 16.02 -28.35 -6.41
CA ALA A 319 16.36 -29.64 -5.81
C ALA A 319 17.62 -29.55 -4.92
N ASP A 320 18.59 -28.71 -5.28
CA ASP A 320 19.79 -28.50 -4.47
C ASP A 320 19.49 -27.64 -3.23
N VAL A 321 18.61 -26.64 -3.34
CA VAL A 321 18.10 -25.86 -2.19
C VAL A 321 17.40 -26.79 -1.20
N GLU A 322 16.49 -27.63 -1.68
CA GLU A 322 15.78 -28.57 -0.82
C GLU A 322 16.69 -29.63 -0.20
N ALA A 323 17.68 -30.13 -0.96
CA ALA A 323 18.66 -31.07 -0.45
C ALA A 323 19.47 -30.45 0.70
N GLU A 324 19.82 -29.17 0.59
CA GLU A 324 20.48 -28.45 1.67
C GLU A 324 19.58 -28.27 2.90
N LEU A 325 18.32 -27.86 2.73
CA LEU A 325 17.38 -27.71 3.85
C LEU A 325 17.21 -29.05 4.60
N ARG A 326 17.10 -30.16 3.86
CA ARG A 326 17.04 -31.51 4.47
C ARG A 326 18.36 -31.91 5.14
N ARG A 327 19.49 -31.46 4.62
CA ARG A 327 20.80 -31.68 5.26
C ARG A 327 20.92 -30.92 6.58
N GLN A 328 20.28 -29.76 6.70
CA GLN A 328 20.33 -28.90 7.88
C GLN A 328 19.44 -29.41 9.03
N ALA A 329 18.17 -29.74 8.75
CA ALA A 329 17.18 -30.08 9.78
C ALA A 329 16.60 -31.51 9.68
N GLY A 330 17.13 -32.35 8.80
CA GLY A 330 16.68 -33.74 8.63
C GLY A 330 15.65 -33.93 7.52
N ASP A 331 14.90 -35.03 7.59
CA ASP A 331 13.96 -35.39 6.50
C ASP A 331 12.68 -34.54 6.58
N ILE A 332 12.67 -33.41 5.85
CA ILE A 332 11.52 -32.50 5.74
C ILE A 332 10.63 -32.94 4.56
N PRO A 333 9.34 -33.20 4.77
CA PRO A 333 8.42 -33.58 3.70
C PRO A 333 8.07 -32.38 2.80
N VAL A 334 7.58 -32.68 1.59
CA VAL A 334 6.91 -31.68 0.74
C VAL A 334 5.51 -31.42 1.29
N CYS A 335 5.05 -30.17 1.23
CA CYS A 335 3.72 -29.81 1.73
C CYS A 335 2.63 -30.56 0.97
N THR A 336 1.67 -31.08 1.73
CA THR A 336 0.39 -31.60 1.22
C THR A 336 -0.66 -30.48 1.28
N GLU A 337 -1.83 -30.68 0.65
CA GLU A 337 -2.92 -29.69 0.67
C GLU A 337 -3.35 -29.27 2.10
N VAL A 338 -3.25 -30.18 3.06
CA VAL A 338 -3.45 -29.90 4.48
C VAL A 338 -2.23 -30.41 5.24
N PRO A 339 -1.18 -29.59 5.39
CA PRO A 339 0.01 -30.00 6.13
C PRO A 339 -0.34 -30.18 7.62
N SER A 340 0.45 -30.98 8.32
CA SER A 340 0.28 -31.25 9.75
C SER A 340 1.51 -30.87 10.58
N GLY A 341 2.38 -30.05 9.99
CA GLY A 341 3.65 -29.61 10.55
C GLY A 341 4.58 -29.08 9.44
N PRO A 342 5.84 -28.78 9.79
CA PRO A 342 6.75 -28.10 8.88
C PRO A 342 7.00 -28.86 7.58
N CYS A 343 7.00 -28.16 6.46
CA CYS A 343 7.12 -28.76 5.14
C CYS A 343 7.68 -27.80 4.08
N LEU A 344 8.14 -28.39 2.99
CA LEU A 344 8.67 -27.71 1.82
C LEU A 344 7.51 -27.25 0.93
N ALA A 345 7.19 -25.94 0.96
CA ALA A 345 6.04 -25.36 0.27
C ALA A 345 6.26 -25.15 -1.23
N GLY A 346 7.51 -25.22 -1.69
CA GLY A 346 7.86 -25.15 -3.11
C GLY A 346 8.19 -23.73 -3.57
N ALA A 347 8.15 -23.52 -4.89
CA ALA A 347 8.48 -22.24 -5.50
C ALA A 347 7.23 -21.48 -5.98
N GLY A 348 7.29 -20.15 -5.91
CA GLY A 348 6.27 -19.23 -6.40
C GLY A 348 6.79 -17.80 -6.47
N GLU A 349 6.02 -16.88 -7.04
CA GLU A 349 6.46 -15.47 -7.18
C GLU A 349 6.56 -14.77 -5.81
N ILE A 350 7.59 -13.95 -5.62
CA ILE A 350 7.69 -13.07 -4.43
C ILE A 350 6.84 -11.81 -4.68
N GLU A 351 5.52 -11.99 -4.74
CA GLU A 351 4.57 -10.93 -5.10
C GLU A 351 4.60 -9.71 -4.15
N ASP A 352 5.10 -9.88 -2.92
CA ASP A 352 5.34 -8.81 -1.95
C ASP A 352 6.39 -7.78 -2.43
N LEU A 353 7.19 -8.09 -3.46
CA LEU A 353 8.09 -7.13 -4.12
C LEU A 353 7.35 -6.19 -5.08
N ALA A 354 6.17 -6.57 -5.57
CA ALA A 354 5.37 -5.74 -6.46
C ALA A 354 4.35 -4.86 -5.71
N LYS A 355 4.39 -4.84 -4.37
CA LYS A 355 3.44 -4.09 -3.54
C LYS A 355 4.05 -3.51 -2.28
N PHE A 356 3.53 -2.39 -1.81
CA PHE A 356 3.95 -1.73 -0.58
C PHE A 356 2.76 -1.21 0.21
N ASN A 357 2.92 -1.09 1.52
CA ASN A 357 1.90 -0.50 2.38
C ASN A 357 1.95 1.02 2.26
N VAL A 358 0.81 1.68 2.08
CA VAL A 358 0.71 3.15 2.15
C VAL A 358 -0.21 3.51 3.31
N THR A 359 0.28 4.38 4.18
CA THR A 359 -0.43 4.88 5.37
C THR A 359 -0.37 6.40 5.38
N TYR A 360 -1.54 7.03 5.53
CA TYR A 360 -1.72 8.48 5.63
C TYR A 360 -3.09 8.74 6.27
N PHE A 361 -3.39 10.01 6.57
CA PHE A 361 -4.66 10.43 7.13
C PHE A 361 -5.31 11.49 6.24
N ILE A 362 -6.63 11.39 6.11
CA ILE A 362 -7.48 12.40 5.48
C ILE A 362 -8.19 13.18 6.60
N ASP A 363 -8.18 14.50 6.49
CA ASP A 363 -8.86 15.44 7.36
C ASP A 363 -10.00 16.13 6.59
N PRO A 364 -11.26 15.70 6.82
CA PRO A 364 -12.46 16.36 6.30
C PRO A 364 -13.12 17.29 7.33
N VAL A 365 -12.52 17.52 8.50
CA VAL A 365 -13.19 18.10 9.67
C VAL A 365 -13.74 19.49 9.40
N THR A 366 -13.08 20.26 8.55
CA THR A 366 -13.49 21.64 8.21
C THR A 366 -14.16 21.77 6.85
N PHE A 367 -14.31 20.66 6.11
CA PHE A 367 -14.93 20.64 4.80
C PHE A 367 -16.44 20.89 4.90
N ASP A 368 -16.98 21.74 4.04
CA ASP A 368 -18.43 22.00 3.98
C ASP A 368 -19.15 21.01 3.06
N ALA A 369 -19.65 19.90 3.64
CA ALA A 369 -20.40 18.89 2.90
C ALA A 369 -21.76 19.37 2.35
N SER A 370 -22.25 20.58 2.71
CA SER A 370 -23.56 21.05 2.24
C SER A 370 -23.60 21.35 0.74
N ASN A 371 -22.45 21.62 0.14
CA ASN A 371 -22.31 21.89 -1.30
C ASN A 371 -21.77 20.70 -2.09
N GLN A 372 -21.29 19.67 -1.40
CA GLN A 372 -20.62 18.54 -2.02
C GLN A 372 -20.79 17.28 -1.17
N SER A 373 -21.49 16.28 -1.72
CA SER A 373 -21.82 15.04 -1.02
C SER A 373 -20.77 13.92 -1.17
N SER A 374 -19.70 14.16 -1.91
CA SER A 374 -18.60 13.19 -2.08
C SER A 374 -17.29 13.86 -2.48
N PHE A 375 -16.18 13.22 -2.18
CA PHE A 375 -14.87 13.61 -2.72
C PHE A 375 -14.20 12.41 -3.39
N THR A 376 -13.15 12.68 -4.16
CA THR A 376 -12.38 11.68 -4.89
C THR A 376 -10.94 11.68 -4.40
N LEU A 377 -10.48 10.49 -4.03
CA LEU A 377 -9.09 10.18 -3.81
C LEU A 377 -8.52 9.63 -5.12
N ARG A 378 -7.75 10.45 -5.82
CA ARG A 378 -7.09 10.11 -7.07
C ARG A 378 -5.68 9.59 -6.83
N ILE A 379 -5.35 8.44 -7.40
CA ILE A 379 -4.05 7.77 -7.26
C ILE A 379 -3.42 7.60 -8.65
N SER A 380 -2.26 8.21 -8.89
CA SER A 380 -1.54 8.09 -10.16
C SER A 380 -0.16 7.45 -9.98
N GLY A 381 0.25 6.62 -10.93
CA GLY A 381 1.56 5.98 -10.97
C GLY A 381 2.45 6.74 -11.93
N SER A 382 3.72 6.90 -11.57
CA SER A 382 4.72 7.50 -12.44
C SER A 382 5.62 6.40 -13.00
N SER A 383 5.95 6.51 -14.27
CA SER A 383 7.06 5.78 -14.87
C SER A 383 8.17 6.78 -15.14
N ARG A 384 9.44 6.37 -15.02
CA ARG A 384 10.56 7.22 -15.46
C ARG A 384 10.26 7.63 -16.89
N ALA A 385 10.23 8.94 -17.13
CA ALA A 385 10.25 9.45 -18.49
C ALA A 385 11.49 8.88 -19.17
N VAL A 386 11.31 7.90 -20.06
CA VAL A 386 12.40 7.41 -20.91
C VAL A 386 12.93 8.65 -21.62
N PRO A 387 14.20 9.06 -21.40
CA PRO A 387 14.75 10.20 -22.12
C PRO A 387 14.55 9.89 -23.59
N GLU A 388 13.75 10.69 -24.30
CA GLU A 388 13.47 10.41 -25.70
C GLU A 388 14.80 10.19 -26.42
N PRO A 389 14.98 9.08 -27.16
CA PRO A 389 16.25 8.76 -27.78
C PRO A 389 16.58 9.81 -28.83
N GLY A 390 17.28 10.87 -28.43
CA GLY A 390 18.01 11.81 -29.28
C GLY A 390 17.28 12.34 -30.53
N VAL A 391 15.95 12.36 -30.60
CA VAL A 391 15.25 12.88 -31.79
C VAL A 391 15.58 14.36 -31.97
N LEU A 392 15.73 15.11 -30.88
CA LEU A 392 16.27 16.49 -30.90
C LEU A 392 17.73 16.57 -31.36
N ALA A 393 18.57 15.59 -31.03
CA ALA A 393 19.96 15.55 -31.48
C ALA A 393 20.07 15.22 -32.98
N LEU A 394 19.20 14.34 -33.49
CA LEU A 394 19.08 13.99 -34.91
C LEU A 394 18.42 15.12 -35.73
N LEU A 395 17.43 15.84 -35.16
CA LEU A 395 16.83 17.02 -35.80
C LEU A 395 17.85 18.17 -35.89
N ALA A 396 18.64 18.38 -34.84
CA ALA A 396 19.70 19.39 -34.81
C ALA A 396 20.82 19.09 -35.81
N THR A 397 21.26 17.84 -35.93
CA THR A 397 22.25 17.45 -36.96
C THR A 397 21.67 17.53 -38.38
N GLY A 398 20.40 17.17 -38.58
CA GLY A 398 19.71 17.30 -39.86
C GLY A 398 19.59 18.76 -40.34
N LEU A 399 19.26 19.68 -39.44
CA LEU A 399 19.14 21.12 -39.76
C LEU A 399 20.51 21.78 -40.03
N VAL A 400 21.57 21.36 -39.35
CA VAL A 400 22.94 21.85 -39.63
C VAL A 400 23.42 21.40 -41.01
N LEU A 401 23.12 20.16 -41.41
CA LEU A 401 23.47 19.66 -42.75
C LEU A 401 22.67 20.33 -43.87
N LEU A 402 21.38 20.65 -43.63
CA LEU A 402 20.54 21.40 -44.57
C LEU A 402 20.94 22.88 -44.67
N GLY A 403 21.29 23.51 -43.56
CA GLY A 403 21.81 24.88 -43.51
C GLY A 403 23.18 25.03 -44.20
N GLY A 404 24.08 24.05 -44.01
CA GLY A 404 25.40 24.01 -44.64
C GLY A 404 25.31 23.87 -46.17
N ARG A 405 24.39 23.03 -46.67
CA ARG A 405 24.16 22.88 -48.12
C ARG A 405 23.58 24.13 -48.79
N ARG A 406 22.83 24.95 -48.06
CA ARG A 406 22.27 26.20 -48.61
C ARG A 406 23.33 27.29 -48.76
N ARG A 407 24.31 27.36 -47.85
CA ARG A 407 25.43 28.31 -47.93
C ARG A 407 26.43 27.99 -49.05
N SER A 408 26.74 26.71 -49.30
CA SER A 408 27.71 26.39 -50.37
C SER A 408 27.16 26.71 -51.77
N ARG A 409 25.84 26.52 -52.00
CA ARG A 409 25.19 26.88 -53.26
C ARG A 409 25.15 28.39 -53.54
N GLN A 410 25.12 29.23 -52.51
CA GLN A 410 25.16 30.69 -52.70
C GLN A 410 26.57 31.23 -52.98
N GLN A 411 27.62 30.54 -52.53
CA GLN A 411 29.01 30.94 -52.85
C GLN A 411 29.39 30.58 -54.29
N THR A 412 28.84 29.51 -54.87
CA THR A 412 29.13 29.14 -56.27
C THR A 412 28.48 30.08 -57.29
N ALA A 413 27.35 30.72 -56.94
CA ALA A 413 26.65 31.67 -57.82
C ALA A 413 27.25 33.10 -57.84
N ARG A 414 28.23 33.39 -56.98
CA ARG A 414 28.91 34.69 -56.91
C ARG A 414 30.23 34.77 -57.66
N ASN A 415 30.72 33.64 -58.18
CA ASN A 415 31.99 33.52 -58.91
C ASN A 415 31.78 33.09 -60.38
N ALA A 416 30.58 33.31 -60.93
CA ALA A 416 30.26 33.08 -62.34
C ALA A 416 29.92 34.39 -63.03
#